data_AF-A0A968FN29-F1
#
_entry.id   AF-A0A968FN29-F1
#
_cell.length_a   1.000
_cell.length_b   1.000
_cell.length_c   1.000
_cell.angle_alpha   90.00
_cell.angle_beta   90.00
_cell.angle_gamma   90.00
#
_symmetry.space_group_name_H-M   'P 1'
#
loop_
_entity.id
_entity.type
_entity.pdbx_description
1 polymer ?
#
loop_
_entity_poly.entity_id
_entity_poly.type
_entity_poly.pdbx_seq_one_letter_code
_entity_poly.pdbx_strand_id
1 'polypeptide(L)'
;INVALIRAGRPVLGIILAPALDELFYGEKGRGAFVLQNGHGSPLPRTRSGKPILARSRFHDNPRIQRFAELNRITESRVMSSAIRYGRLAEGVVTIYAGFNRTGPRNGTPRPVIASPPKAAAG
;
A
#
# COMPACT_ATOMS: atom_id res chain seq x y z
N ILE A 1 -6.77 3.97 11.00
CA ILE A 1 -5.92 3.70 12.17
C ILE A 1 -4.93 2.64 11.77
N ASN A 2 -3.64 2.82 12.05
CA ASN A 2 -2.59 1.89 11.68
C ASN A 2 -1.83 1.47 12.95
N VAL A 3 -1.72 0.17 13.20
CA VAL A 3 -1.03 -0.39 14.36
C VAL A 3 -0.09 -1.49 13.89
N ALA A 4 1.12 -1.57 14.45
CA ALA A 4 2.06 -2.63 14.17
C ALA A 4 2.70 -3.13 15.46
N LEU A 5 2.83 -4.44 15.61
CA LEU A 5 3.64 -5.05 16.64
C LEU A 5 5.05 -5.26 16.10
N ILE A 6 6.04 -4.68 16.77
CA ILE A 6 7.45 -4.84 16.46
C ILE A 6 8.08 -5.78 17.49
N ARG A 7 8.79 -6.82 17.03
CA ARG A 7 9.58 -7.72 17.88
C ARG A 7 11.01 -7.79 17.36
N ALA A 8 11.99 -7.51 18.22
CA ALA A 8 13.41 -7.47 17.87
C ALA A 8 13.69 -6.60 16.62
N GLY A 9 13.10 -5.40 16.58
CA GLY A 9 13.27 -4.45 15.46
C GLY A 9 12.55 -4.83 14.16
N ARG A 10 11.75 -5.91 14.14
CA ARG A 10 11.04 -6.38 12.94
C ARG A 10 9.52 -6.35 13.13
N PRO A 11 8.73 -5.88 12.14
CA PRO A 11 7.28 -5.98 12.20
C PRO A 11 6.85 -7.45 12.13
N VAL A 12 6.02 -7.89 13.08
CA VAL A 12 5.51 -9.26 13.14
C VAL A 12 3.99 -9.37 13.00
N LEU A 13 3.27 -8.29 13.30
CA LEU A 13 1.82 -8.15 13.09
C LEU A 13 1.54 -6.70 12.66
N GLY A 14 0.62 -6.52 11.71
CA GLY A 14 0.16 -5.20 11.28
C GLY A 14 -1.35 -5.19 11.14
N ILE A 15 -1.96 -4.06 11.49
CA ILE A 15 -3.40 -3.81 11.41
C ILE A 15 -3.64 -2.42 10.80
N ILE A 16 -4.55 -2.35 9.84
CA ILE A 16 -5.05 -1.11 9.25
C ILE A 16 -6.58 -1.15 9.35
N LEU A 17 -7.14 -0.32 10.21
CA LEU A 17 -8.58 -0.16 10.37
C LEU A 17 -9.04 1.11 9.66
N ALA A 18 -10.05 0.98 8.80
CA ALA A 18 -10.77 2.08 8.16
C ALA A 18 -12.23 2.08 8.63
N PRO A 19 -12.56 2.74 9.76
CA PRO A 19 -13.87 2.63 10.38
C PRO A 19 -15.01 3.09 9.46
N ALA A 20 -14.80 4.18 8.72
CA ALA A 20 -15.80 4.71 7.78
C ALA A 20 -16.09 3.80 6.58
N LEU A 21 -15.26 2.76 6.35
CA LEU A 21 -15.44 1.77 5.29
C LEU A 21 -15.84 0.40 5.81
N ASP A 22 -15.95 0.24 7.14
CA ASP A 22 -16.07 -1.06 7.82
C ASP A 22 -15.06 -2.10 7.32
N GLU A 23 -13.81 -1.66 7.18
CA GLU A 23 -12.71 -2.48 6.66
C GLU A 23 -11.56 -2.57 7.67
N LEU A 24 -11.07 -3.79 7.88
CA LEU A 24 -9.90 -4.10 8.68
C LEU A 24 -8.94 -4.97 7.86
N PHE A 25 -7.79 -4.42 7.50
CA PHE A 25 -6.69 -5.21 6.95
C PHE A 25 -5.79 -5.63 8.09
N TYR A 26 -5.36 -6.89 8.10
CA TYR A 26 -4.39 -7.38 9.07
C TYR A 26 -3.48 -8.43 8.45
N GLY A 27 -2.29 -8.59 9.02
CA GLY A 27 -1.37 -9.62 8.59
C GLY A 27 -0.35 -9.93 9.67
N GLU A 28 -0.04 -11.21 9.80
CA GLU A 28 0.90 -11.74 10.78
C GLU A 28 1.99 -12.54 10.05
N LYS A 29 3.23 -12.35 10.50
CA LYS A 29 4.38 -13.08 9.97
C LYS A 29 4.14 -14.59 10.11
N GLY A 30 4.17 -15.30 8.98
CA GLY A 30 3.97 -16.75 8.94
C GLY A 30 2.50 -17.19 8.84
N ARG A 31 1.53 -16.29 8.94
CA ARG A 31 0.09 -16.61 8.80
C ARG A 31 -0.59 -15.97 7.58
N GLY A 32 0.11 -15.08 6.90
CA GLY A 32 -0.41 -14.37 5.72
C GLY A 32 -1.08 -13.05 6.07
N ALA A 33 -1.89 -12.56 5.13
CA ALA A 33 -2.61 -11.29 5.25
C ALA A 33 -4.06 -11.45 4.81
N PHE A 34 -4.95 -10.69 5.44
CA PHE A 34 -6.39 -10.81 5.30
C PHE A 34 -7.04 -9.42 5.33
N VAL A 35 -8.25 -9.35 4.78
CA VAL A 35 -9.16 -8.24 4.95
C VAL A 35 -10.47 -8.75 5.54
N LEU A 36 -10.96 -8.07 6.57
CA LEU A 36 -12.33 -8.22 7.08
C LEU A 36 -13.11 -7.00 6.57
N GLN A 37 -14.19 -7.26 5.84
CA GLN A 37 -15.05 -6.22 5.29
C GLN A 37 -16.52 -6.64 5.46
N ASN A 38 -17.35 -5.78 6.04
CA ASN A 38 -18.76 -6.07 6.29
C ASN A 38 -18.96 -7.40 7.04
N GLY A 39 -18.09 -7.70 8.02
CA GLY A 39 -18.11 -8.96 8.76
C GLY A 39 -17.55 -10.20 8.04
N HIS A 40 -17.12 -10.08 6.78
CA HIS A 40 -16.58 -11.19 6.00
C HIS A 40 -15.06 -11.11 5.83
N GLY A 41 -14.37 -12.18 6.26
CA GLY A 41 -12.92 -12.33 6.12
C GLY A 41 -12.52 -12.91 4.77
N SER A 42 -11.47 -12.40 4.15
CA SER A 42 -10.89 -12.96 2.92
C SER A 42 -9.36 -12.86 2.92
N PRO A 43 -8.63 -13.86 2.39
CA PRO A 43 -7.18 -13.78 2.25
C PRO A 43 -6.79 -12.74 1.20
N LEU A 44 -5.59 -12.18 1.35
CA LEU A 44 -4.97 -11.26 0.40
C LEU A 44 -3.77 -11.94 -0.31
N PRO A 45 -3.47 -11.56 -1.57
CA PRO A 45 -4.18 -10.56 -2.39
C PRO A 45 -5.49 -11.10 -2.97
N ARG A 46 -6.48 -10.21 -3.17
CA ARG A 46 -7.75 -10.54 -3.85
C ARG A 46 -7.65 -10.35 -5.36
N THR A 47 -6.78 -9.44 -5.79
CA THR A 47 -6.55 -9.17 -7.21
C THR A 47 -5.05 -9.24 -7.51
N ARG A 48 -4.72 -9.61 -8.75
CA ARG A 48 -3.37 -9.50 -9.28
C ARG A 48 -3.44 -8.74 -10.58
N SER A 49 -3.16 -7.43 -10.53
CA SER A 49 -2.93 -6.67 -11.75
C SER A 49 -1.53 -6.96 -12.26
N GLY A 50 -1.43 -7.35 -13.54
CA GLY A 50 -0.14 -7.40 -14.25
C GLY A 50 0.38 -6.02 -14.66
N LYS A 51 -0.40 -4.96 -14.46
CA LYS A 51 -0.06 -3.59 -14.85
C LYS A 51 0.33 -2.72 -13.65
N PRO A 52 1.24 -1.76 -13.84
CA PRO A 52 1.51 -0.70 -12.87
C PRO A 52 0.26 0.17 -12.60
N ILE A 53 -0.20 0.21 -11.34
CA ILE A 53 -1.30 1.08 -10.89
C ILE A 53 -0.80 1.87 -9.69
N LEU A 54 -0.72 3.19 -9.83
CA LEU A 54 -0.16 4.09 -8.83
C LEU A 54 -1.21 4.56 -7.82
N ALA A 55 -0.91 4.41 -6.52
CA ALA A 55 -1.69 5.04 -5.46
C ALA A 55 -1.40 6.54 -5.37
N ARG A 56 -2.42 7.38 -5.56
CA ARG A 56 -2.36 8.84 -5.37
C ARG A 56 -3.03 9.25 -4.06
N SER A 57 -2.49 10.29 -3.43
CA SER A 57 -3.10 10.85 -2.22
C SER A 57 -4.31 11.71 -2.58
N ARG A 58 -5.38 11.60 -1.79
CA ARG A 58 -6.58 12.45 -1.91
C ARG A 58 -6.34 13.93 -1.58
N PHE A 59 -5.38 14.26 -0.72
CA PHE A 59 -5.25 15.61 -0.14
C PHE A 59 -4.07 16.42 -0.65
N HIS A 60 -3.11 15.78 -1.31
CA HIS A 60 -1.91 16.45 -1.79
C HIS A 60 -1.68 16.06 -3.23
N ASP A 61 -1.97 17.00 -4.13
CA ASP A 61 -1.45 16.89 -5.47
C ASP A 61 0.03 17.23 -5.43
N ASN A 62 0.87 16.28 -5.85
CA ASN A 62 2.32 16.41 -5.74
C ASN A 62 2.89 16.27 -7.14
N PRO A 63 3.42 17.37 -7.73
CA PRO A 63 4.06 17.34 -9.04
C PRO A 63 5.14 16.24 -9.17
N ARG A 64 5.77 15.83 -8.05
CA ARG A 64 6.73 14.72 -8.03
C ARG A 64 6.10 13.35 -8.27
N ILE A 65 4.86 13.12 -7.83
CA ILE A 65 4.08 11.91 -8.11
C ILE A 65 3.73 11.85 -9.59
N GLN A 66 3.28 12.99 -10.15
CA GLN A 66 2.95 13.11 -11.57
C GLN A 66 4.19 12.84 -12.43
N ARG A 67 5.30 13.51 -12.13
CA ARG A 67 6.59 13.30 -12.82
C ARG A 67 7.09 11.86 -12.71
N PHE A 68 6.91 11.24 -11.54
CA PHE A 68 7.24 9.83 -11.35
C PHE A 68 6.40 8.93 -12.27
N ALA A 69 5.10 9.18 -12.39
CA ALA A 69 4.24 8.41 -13.29
C ALA A 69 4.68 8.54 -14.76
N GLU A 70 4.97 9.76 -15.22
CA GLU A 70 5.46 10.06 -16.57
C GLU A 70 6.76 9.32 -16.90
N LEU A 71 7.78 9.46 -16.04
CA LEU A 71 9.10 8.86 -16.25
C LEU A 71 9.04 7.32 -16.30
N ASN A 72 8.07 6.72 -15.62
CA ASN A 72 7.89 5.27 -15.56
C ASN A 72 6.76 4.76 -16.47
N ARG A 73 6.19 5.62 -17.33
CA ARG A 73 5.07 5.29 -18.23
C ARG A 73 3.89 4.64 -17.51
N ILE A 74 3.61 5.07 -16.28
CA ILE A 74 2.47 4.59 -15.50
C ILE A 74 1.23 5.38 -15.92
N THR A 75 0.32 4.73 -16.60
CA THR A 75 -0.91 5.35 -17.13
C THR A 75 -2.11 5.21 -16.21
N GLU A 76 -2.08 4.26 -15.27
CA GLU A 76 -3.17 3.99 -14.34
C GLU A 76 -2.86 4.48 -12.92
N SER A 77 -3.83 5.14 -12.30
CA SER A 77 -3.72 5.57 -10.91
C SER A 77 -5.07 5.53 -10.18
N ARG A 78 -5.02 5.41 -8.85
CA ARG A 78 -6.20 5.38 -7.98
C ARG A 78 -5.99 6.34 -6.82
N VAL A 79 -6.96 7.23 -6.59
CA VAL A 79 -6.93 8.19 -5.48
C VAL A 79 -7.44 7.52 -4.19
N MET A 80 -6.67 7.62 -3.12
CA MET A 80 -7.02 7.05 -1.82
C MET A 80 -6.42 7.82 -0.64
N SER A 81 -6.92 7.54 0.55
CA SER A 81 -6.36 8.08 1.79
C SER A 81 -5.00 7.42 2.10
N SER A 82 -4.18 8.09 2.92
CA SER A 82 -2.91 7.53 3.37
C SER A 82 -3.06 6.31 4.27
N ALA A 83 -4.14 6.26 5.05
CA ALA A 83 -4.40 5.18 5.99
C ALA A 83 -4.55 3.83 5.27
N ILE A 84 -5.29 3.78 4.15
CA ILE A 84 -5.68 2.51 3.52
C ILE A 84 -4.76 2.04 2.39
N ARG A 85 -3.79 2.87 1.97
CA ARG A 85 -2.99 2.56 0.76
C ARG A 85 -2.23 1.24 0.85
N TYR A 86 -1.72 0.90 2.04
CA TYR A 86 -1.03 -0.37 2.25
C TYR A 86 -2.00 -1.55 2.24
N GLY A 87 -3.23 -1.37 2.75
CA GLY A 87 -4.29 -2.36 2.62
C GLY A 87 -4.66 -2.61 1.15
N ARG A 88 -4.84 -1.55 0.36
CA ARG A 88 -5.11 -1.64 -1.09
C ARG A 88 -3.94 -2.22 -1.89
N LEU A 89 -2.72 -1.98 -1.44
CA LEU A 89 -1.52 -2.58 -2.02
C LEU A 89 -1.46 -4.09 -1.73
N ALA A 90 -1.75 -4.49 -0.49
CA ALA A 90 -1.85 -5.90 -0.11
C ALA A 90 -3.02 -6.59 -0.83
N GLU A 91 -4.12 -5.88 -1.07
CA GLU A 91 -5.28 -6.37 -1.81
C GLU A 91 -5.00 -6.56 -3.30
N GLY A 92 -4.09 -5.76 -3.87
CA GLY A 92 -3.73 -5.75 -5.29
C GLY A 92 -4.46 -4.71 -6.13
N VAL A 93 -5.28 -3.84 -5.50
CA VAL A 93 -6.03 -2.74 -6.16
C VAL A 93 -5.08 -1.68 -6.72
N VAL A 94 -3.95 -1.50 -6.07
CA VAL A 94 -2.80 -0.72 -6.56
C VAL A 94 -1.57 -1.61 -6.49
N THR A 95 -0.58 -1.33 -7.34
CA THR A 95 0.67 -2.09 -7.39
C THR A 95 1.89 -1.24 -7.06
N ILE A 96 1.73 0.09 -7.01
CA ILE A 96 2.80 1.04 -6.72
C ILE A 96 2.32 2.11 -5.74
N TYR A 97 3.15 2.42 -4.75
CA TYR A 97 3.01 3.60 -3.92
C TYR A 97 4.36 4.35 -3.84
N ALA A 98 4.42 5.56 -4.40
CA ALA A 98 5.61 6.40 -4.27
C ALA A 98 5.54 7.25 -2.99
N GLY A 99 6.28 6.85 -1.96
CA GLY A 99 6.49 7.64 -0.76
C GLY A 99 7.47 8.80 -1.01
N PHE A 100 7.05 10.02 -0.69
CA PHE A 100 7.92 11.20 -0.70
C PHE A 100 8.11 11.66 0.74
N ASN A 101 9.20 11.25 1.38
CA ASN A 101 9.53 11.74 2.70
C ASN A 101 9.78 13.25 2.65
N ARG A 102 9.23 13.97 3.63
CA ARG A 102 9.40 15.43 3.79
C ARG A 102 10.83 15.81 4.21
N THR A 103 11.66 14.83 4.52
CA THR A 103 13.03 14.96 5.06
C THR A 103 14.16 14.71 4.04
N GLY A 104 13.85 14.43 2.77
CA GLY A 104 14.86 14.36 1.71
C GLY A 104 15.16 15.75 1.11
N PRO A 105 16.36 15.97 0.53
CA PRO A 105 16.69 17.24 -0.12
C PRO A 105 15.62 17.57 -1.18
N ARG A 106 15.19 18.84 -1.25
CA ARG A 106 14.14 19.32 -2.16
C ARG A 106 14.39 18.96 -3.64
N ASN A 107 15.65 18.65 -3.99
CA ASN A 107 16.13 18.36 -5.35
C ASN A 107 16.52 16.90 -5.58
N GLY A 108 16.32 15.99 -4.61
CA GLY A 108 16.68 14.58 -4.77
C GLY A 108 15.73 13.84 -5.72
N THR A 109 16.30 13.01 -6.61
CA THR A 109 15.51 12.11 -7.47
C THR A 109 14.57 11.27 -6.59
N PRO A 110 13.27 11.20 -6.94
CA PRO A 110 12.30 10.36 -6.22
C PRO A 110 12.84 8.94 -6.05
N ARG A 111 13.01 8.46 -4.82
CA ARG A 111 13.24 7.02 -4.57
C ARG A 111 11.89 6.42 -4.15
N PRO A 112 11.14 5.82 -5.09
CA PRO A 112 9.89 5.17 -4.74
C PRO A 112 10.17 4.00 -3.80
N VAL A 113 9.35 3.85 -2.78
CA VAL A 113 9.21 2.54 -2.12
C VAL A 113 8.29 1.71 -3.00
N ILE A 114 8.85 1.00 -3.97
CA ILE A 114 8.09 0.05 -4.78
C ILE A 114 7.83 -1.17 -3.89
N ALA A 115 6.73 -1.12 -3.15
CA ALA A 115 6.21 -2.32 -2.52
C ALA A 115 5.31 -3.01 -3.55
N SER A 116 5.78 -4.11 -4.13
CA SER A 116 4.92 -5.03 -4.86
C SER A 116 4.15 -5.88 -3.84
N PRO A 117 2.93 -6.38 -4.16
CA PRO A 117 2.26 -7.34 -3.28
C PRO A 117 3.24 -8.47 -2.95
N PRO A 118 3.24 -8.97 -1.70
CA PRO A 118 4.14 -10.06 -1.32
C PRO A 118 3.96 -11.21 -2.32
N LYS A 119 5.06 -11.70 -2.90
CA LYS A 119 5.04 -13.00 -3.58
C LYS A 119 4.42 -13.97 -2.59
N ALA A 120 3.30 -14.59 -2.96
CA ALA A 120 2.77 -15.69 -2.18
C ALA A 120 3.92 -16.66 -1.95
N ALA A 121 4.26 -16.91 -0.69
CA ALA A 121 5.19 -17.99 -0.36
C ALA A 121 4.53 -19.25 -0.91
N ALA A 122 5.10 -19.79 -1.98
CA ALA A 122 4.73 -21.09 -2.49
C ALA A 122 5.36 -22.11 -1.53
N GLY A 123 4.52 -22.92 -0.88
CA GLY A 123 4.91 -24.15 -0.18
C GLY A 123 5.73 -23.95 1.08
#